data_AF-A0A1T5C9A5-F1
#
_entry.id   AF-A0A1T5C9A5-F1
#
_cell.length_a   1.000
_cell.length_b   1.000
_cell.length_c   1.000
_cell.angle_alpha   90.00
_cell.angle_beta   90.00
_cell.angle_gamma   90.00
#
_symmetry.space_group_name_H-M   'P 1'
#
loop_
_entity.id
_entity.type
_entity.pdbx_description
1 polymer ?
#
loop_
_entity_poly.entity_id
_entity_poly.type
_entity_poly.pdbx_seq_one_letter_code
_entity_poly.pdbx_strand_id
1 'polypeptide(L)' 'MDGYRLYRYVDNRSILVIKSDGKLVRVYCPFPVMDERKVILTVEAIAMGNDGFPSYLIDGTYYSYSLFLILV' A
#
# COMPACT_ATOMS: atom_id res chain seq x y z
N MET A 1 -15.20 1.43 5.91
CA MET A 1 -13.75 1.22 6.05
C MET A 1 -13.09 2.52 5.64
N ASP A 2 -12.39 3.17 6.57
CA ASP A 2 -11.65 4.39 6.26
C ASP A 2 -10.40 4.01 5.49
N GLY A 3 -10.31 4.45 4.25
CA GLY A 3 -9.15 4.21 3.43
C GLY A 3 -7.96 5.06 3.84
N TYR A 4 -6.80 4.45 4.00
CA TYR A 4 -5.58 5.18 4.36
C TYR A 4 -4.83 5.65 3.12
N ARG A 5 -4.31 6.88 3.17
CA ARG A 5 -3.50 7.46 2.09
C ARG A 5 -2.04 7.14 2.34
N LEU A 6 -1.37 6.62 1.32
CA LEU A 6 0.08 6.52 1.29
C LEU A 6 0.68 7.91 1.50
N TYR A 7 1.60 8.02 2.45
CA TYR A 7 2.39 9.22 2.68
C TYR A 7 3.76 9.10 2.04
N ARG A 8 4.46 7.98 2.27
CA ARG A 8 5.84 7.80 1.81
C ARG A 8 6.24 6.33 1.71
N TYR A 9 6.96 5.99 0.64
CA TYR A 9 7.74 4.75 0.55
C TYR A 9 8.99 4.83 1.43
N VAL A 10 9.24 3.78 2.21
CA VAL A 10 10.43 3.68 3.07
C VAL A 10 11.42 2.68 2.48
N ASP A 11 10.97 1.44 2.28
CA ASP A 11 11.76 0.33 1.78
C ASP A 11 10.84 -0.74 1.18
N ASN A 12 11.42 -1.84 0.70
CA ASN A 12 10.68 -2.91 0.04
C ASN A 12 9.77 -3.73 0.98
N ARG A 13 9.73 -3.40 2.27
CA ARG A 13 8.95 -4.09 3.30
C ARG A 13 7.99 -3.15 4.03
N SER A 14 8.03 -1.84 3.77
CA SER A 14 7.23 -0.90 4.55
C SER A 14 6.97 0.45 3.88
N ILE A 15 5.83 1.02 4.25
CA ILE A 15 5.37 2.36 3.87
C ILE A 15 4.93 3.14 5.10
N LEU A 16 4.91 4.46 4.97
CA LEU A 16 4.25 5.35 5.91
C LEU A 16 2.88 5.73 5.35
N VAL A 17 1.85 5.66 6.19
CA VAL A 17 0.48 6.04 5.86
C VAL A 17 -0.07 7.00 6.92
N ILE A 18 -0.98 7.87 6.50
CA ILE A 18 -1.71 8.74 7.42
C ILE A 18 -3.07 8.11 7.68
N LYS A 19 -3.36 7.82 8.96
CA LYS A 19 -4.64 7.32 9.44
C LYS A 19 -5.73 8.41 9.34
N SER A 20 -7.01 8.01 9.37
CA SER A 20 -8.14 8.95 9.38
C SER A 20 -8.14 9.87 10.62
N ASP A 21 -7.54 9.44 11.72
CA ASP A 21 -7.31 10.24 12.93
C ASP A 21 -6.08 11.18 12.83
N GLY A 22 -5.44 11.25 11.67
CA GLY A 22 -4.27 12.10 11.41
C GLY A 22 -2.94 11.52 11.88
N LYS A 23 -2.92 10.32 12.51
CA LYS A 23 -1.65 9.72 12.94
C LYS A 23 -0.86 9.15 11.76
N LEU A 24 0.44 9.46 11.75
CA LEU A 24 1.39 8.81 10.86
C LEU A 24 1.76 7.44 11.45
N VAL A 25 1.55 6.37 10.69
CA VAL A 25 1.95 5.02 11.09
C VAL A 25 2.81 4.38 10.02
N ARG A 26 3.72 3.50 10.44
CA ARG A 26 4.48 2.63 9.54
C ARG A 26 3.76 1.30 9.41
N VAL A 27 3.49 0.92 8.17
CA VAL A 27 2.85 -0.33 7.79
C VAL A 27 3.92 -1.24 7.22
N TYR A 28 3.95 -2.47 7.70
CA TYR A 28 4.90 -3.48 7.26
C TYR A 28 4.18 -4.53 6.41
N CYS A 29 4.84 -5.02 5.37
CA CYS A 29 4.38 -6.20 4.64
C CYS A 29 4.41 -7.45 5.54
N PRO A 30 3.44 -8.37 5.39
CA PRO A 30 2.28 -8.26 4.51
C PRO A 30 1.19 -7.34 5.08
N PHE A 31 0.48 -6.59 4.23
CA PHE A 31 -0.66 -5.77 4.66
C PHE A 31 -1.85 -5.83 3.68
N PRO A 32 -3.09 -5.69 4.18
CA PRO A 32 -4.29 -5.75 3.35
C PRO A 32 -4.54 -4.45 2.59
N VAL A 33 -4.96 -4.59 1.34
CA VAL A 33 -5.44 -3.50 0.48
C VAL A 33 -6.74 -3.91 -0.21
N MET A 34 -7.50 -2.93 -0.69
CA MET A 34 -8.75 -3.15 -1.43
C MET A 34 -8.68 -2.48 -2.79
N ASP A 35 -9.06 -3.20 -3.86
CA ASP A 35 -9.13 -2.64 -5.21
C ASP A 35 -10.45 -1.89 -5.49
N GLU A 36 -10.61 -1.35 -6.71
CA GLU A 36 -11.84 -0.69 -7.15
C GLU A 36 -13.07 -1.61 -7.20
N ARG A 37 -12.85 -2.93 -7.28
CA ARG A 37 -13.89 -3.97 -7.30
C ARG A 37 -14.27 -4.42 -5.89
N LYS A 38 -13.71 -3.81 -4.85
CA LYS A 38 -13.88 -4.16 -3.43
C LYS A 38 -13.34 -5.54 -3.06
N VAL A 39 -12.40 -6.06 -3.84
CA VAL A 39 -11.66 -7.29 -3.52
C VAL A 39 -10.53 -6.93 -2.56
N ILE A 40 -10.43 -7.69 -1.47
CA ILE A 40 -9.33 -7.55 -0.51
C ILE A 40 -8.18 -8.43 -0.97
N LEU A 41 -7.00 -7.82 -1.11
CA LEU A 41 -5.76 -8.44 -1.55
C LEU A 41 -4.67 -8.20 -0.49
N THR A 42 -3.59 -8.97 -0.56
CA THR A 42 -2.46 -8.85 0.36
C THR A 42 -1.23 -8.37 -0.38
N VAL A 43 -0.64 -7.26 0.08
CA VAL A 43 0.63 -6.75 -0.44
C VAL A 43 1.78 -7.49 0.23
N GLU A 44 2.51 -8.27 -0.54
CA GLU A 44 3.61 -9.12 -0.06
C GLU A 44 4.94 -8.37 0.01
N ALA A 45 5.15 -7.44 -0.92
CA ALA A 45 6.34 -6.61 -1.02
C ALA A 45 6.02 -5.29 -1.73
N ILE A 46 6.94 -4.34 -1.63
CA ILE A 46 6.84 -3.02 -2.25
C ILE A 46 8.08 -2.81 -3.11
N ALA A 47 7.92 -2.22 -4.29
CA ALA A 47 9.03 -1.81 -5.13
C ALA A 47 8.88 -0.34 -5.49
N MET A 48 9.99 0.36 -5.71
CA MET A 48 9.97 1.70 -6.28
C MET A 48 10.05 1.58 -7.81
N GLY A 49 9.05 2.09 -8.52
CA GLY A 49 9.06 2.18 -9.97
C GLY A 49 10.05 3.24 -10.47
N ASN A 50 10.47 3.12 -11.73
CA ASN A 50 11.35 4.11 -12.38
C ASN A 50 10.68 5.48 -12.54
N ASP A 51 9.36 5.53 -12.47
CA ASP A 51 8.52 6.73 -12.46
C ASP A 51 8.49 7.45 -11.09
N GLY A 52 9.16 6.90 -10.08
CA GLY A 52 9.21 7.45 -8.73
C GLY A 52 7.99 7.11 -7.87
N PHE A 53 7.13 6.21 -8.33
CA PHE A 53 5.95 5.76 -7.59
C PHE A 53 6.10 4.30 -7.13
N PRO A 54 5.59 3.94 -5.95
CA PRO A 54 5.67 2.57 -5.49
C PRO A 54 4.72 1.64 -6.25
N SER A 55 5.12 0.39 -6.38
CA SER A 55 4.28 -0.72 -6.84
C SER A 55 4.12 -1.74 -5.73
N TYR A 56 2.96 -2.38 -5.67
CA TYR A 56 2.64 -3.46 -4.73
C TYR A 56 2.77 -4.80 -5.43
N LEU A 57 3.54 -5.71 -4.82
CA LEU A 57 3.57 -7.11 -5.21
C LEU A 57 2.38 -7.83 -4.59
N ILE A 58 1.50 -8.37 -5.42
CA ILE A 58 0.32 -9.13 -5.02
C ILE A 58 0.28 -10.37 -5.91
N ASP A 59 0.25 -11.56 -5.31
CA ASP A 59 0.22 -12.84 -6.02
C ASP A 59 1.28 -12.94 -7.14
N GLY A 60 2.51 -12.50 -6.84
CA GLY A 60 3.63 -12.52 -7.79
C GLY A 60 3.60 -11.46 -8.90
N THR A 61 2.59 -10.59 -8.94
CA THR A 61 2.45 -9.52 -9.95
C THR A 61 2.58 -8.14 -9.31
N TYR A 62 3.32 -7.23 -9.97
CA TYR A 62 3.43 -5.84 -9.53
C TYR A 62 2.31 -4.99 -10.12
N TYR A 63 1.64 -4.24 -9.25
CA TYR A 63 0.57 -3.32 -9.59
C TYR A 63 0.88 -1.92 -9.07
N SER A 64 0.40 -0.88 -9.76
CA SER A 64 0.51 0.49 -9.26
C SER A 64 -0.19 0.64 -7.91
N TYR A 65 0.47 1.24 -6.93
CA TYR A 65 -0.10 1.45 -5.59
C TYR A 65 -1.43 2.20 -5.61
N SER A 66 -1.60 3.10 -6.60
CA SER A 66 -2.78 3.97 -6.74
C SER A 66 -4.07 3.21 -7.08
N LEU A 67 -3.96 1.95 -7.48
CA LEU A 67 -5.11 1.08 -7.74
C LEU A 67 -5.77 0.55 -6.47
N PHE A 68 -5.15 0.78 -5.31
CA PHE A 68 -5.60 0.16 -4.06
C PHE A 68 -5.76 1.14 -2.91
N LEU A 69 -6.70 0.80 -2.04
CA LEU A 69 -6.96 1.43 -0.77
C LEU A 69 -6.32 0.60 0.35
N ILE A 70 -5.46 1.20 1.18
CA ILE A 70 -4.83 0.51 2.31
C ILE A 70 -5.84 0.36 3.46
N LEU A 71 -5.85 -0.78 4.15
CA LEU A 71 -6.87 -1.15 5.17
C LEU A 71 -6.33 -1.34 6.62
N VAL A 72 -5.29 -0.60 7.04
CA VAL A 72 -4.53 -0.77 8.31
C VAL A 72 -4.82 0.15 9.50
#